data_AF-A0A9R1BC08-F1
#
_entry.id   AF-A0A9R1BC08-F1
#
_cell.length_a   1.000
_cell.length_b   1.000
_cell.length_c   1.000
_cell.angle_alpha   90.00
_cell.angle_beta   90.00
_cell.angle_gamma   90.00
#
_symmetry.space_group_name_H-M   'P 1'
#
loop_
_entity.id
_entity.type
_entity.pdbx_description
1 polymer ?
#
loop_
_entity_poly.entity_id
_entity_poly.type
_entity_poly.pdbx_seq_one_letter_code
_entity_poly.pdbx_strand_id
1 'polypeptide(L)'
;MGKRWIPLEANPDVMNQFIWGLGVTEGEAQFCDVYGLDDELLAMVPQPVLAVIFLYPLTSLDEKVEEYDASATSTAGGKVRLCLFCLLFVPP
;
A
#
# COMPACT_ATOMS: atom_id res chain seq x y z
N MET A 1 11.68 20.70 17.91
CA MET A 1 11.69 20.65 16.44
C MET A 1 11.51 19.18 16.04
N GLY A 2 10.32 18.80 15.58
CA GLY A 2 10.04 17.40 15.24
C GLY A 2 10.93 16.94 14.09
N LYS A 3 11.45 15.71 14.16
CA LYS A 3 12.21 15.12 13.05
C LYS A 3 11.26 15.01 11.87
N ARG A 4 11.49 15.80 10.82
CA ARG A 4 10.72 15.73 9.57
C ARG A 4 11.32 14.61 8.72
N TRP A 5 10.54 13.56 8.49
CA TRP A 5 10.94 12.46 7.63
C TRP A 5 10.58 12.80 6.18
N ILE A 6 11.36 12.27 5.24
CA ILE A 6 11.10 12.41 3.80
C ILE A 6 9.98 11.42 3.44
N PRO A 7 8.96 11.81 2.66
CA PRO A 7 7.92 10.90 2.23
C PRO A 7 8.51 9.74 1.40
N LEU A 8 8.04 8.53 1.68
CA LEU A 8 8.45 7.33 0.94
C LEU A 8 7.69 7.25 -0.40
N GLU A 9 8.39 6.87 -1.46
CA GLU A 9 7.78 6.61 -2.75
C GLU A 9 7.05 5.25 -2.71
N ALA A 10 5.79 5.24 -3.13
CA ALA A 10 5.04 4.00 -3.34
C ALA A 10 5.55 3.35 -4.64
N ASN A 11 6.66 2.61 -4.51
CA ASN A 11 7.33 1.88 -5.57
C ASN A 11 7.89 0.58 -4.96
N PRO A 12 7.61 -0.61 -5.51
CA PRO A 12 8.03 -1.87 -4.92
C PRO A 12 9.55 -1.98 -4.81
N ASP A 13 10.33 -1.44 -5.76
CA ASP A 13 11.80 -1.47 -5.70
C ASP A 13 12.32 -0.70 -4.47
N VAL A 14 11.75 0.48 -4.21
CA VAL A 14 12.10 1.32 -3.06
C VAL A 14 11.67 0.65 -1.75
N MET A 15 10.45 0.11 -1.72
CA MET A 15 9.89 -0.52 -0.51
C MET A 15 10.59 -1.83 -0.15
N ASN A 16 10.96 -2.64 -1.14
CA ASN A 16 11.73 -3.86 -0.96
C ASN A 16 13.11 -3.56 -0.39
N GLN A 17 13.85 -2.64 -1.01
CA GLN A 17 15.14 -2.20 -0.48
C GLN A 17 15.03 -1.68 0.96
N PHE A 18 13.94 -0.98 1.27
CA PHE A 18 13.68 -0.47 2.61
C PHE A 18 13.51 -1.59 3.64
N ILE A 19 12.65 -2.58 3.39
CA ILE A 19 12.43 -3.68 4.36
C ILE A 19 13.64 -4.61 4.48
N TRP A 20 14.39 -4.81 3.39
CA TRP A 20 15.63 -5.58 3.44
C TRP A 20 16.69 -4.86 4.27
N GLY A 21 16.77 -3.53 4.17
CA GLY A 21 17.59 -2.69 5.04
C GLY A 21 17.15 -2.71 6.51
N LEU A 22 15.88 -3.04 6.80
CA LEU A 22 15.36 -3.22 8.16
C LEU A 22 15.56 -4.64 8.71
N GLY A 23 16.06 -5.59 7.90
CA GLY A 23 16.41 -6.94 8.31
C GLY A 23 15.46 -8.05 7.86
N VAL A 24 14.48 -7.76 6.99
CA VAL A 24 13.69 -8.80 6.32
C VAL A 24 14.53 -9.45 5.24
N THR A 25 14.56 -10.78 5.16
CA THR A 25 15.33 -11.46 4.11
C THR A 25 14.59 -11.42 2.77
N GLU A 26 15.32 -11.35 1.66
CA GLU A 26 14.74 -11.22 0.30
C GLU A 26 13.78 -12.36 -0.07
N GLY A 27 13.95 -13.55 0.53
CA GLY A 27 13.09 -14.70 0.31
C GLY A 27 11.91 -14.82 1.28
N GLU A 28 11.85 -13.99 2.33
CA GLU A 28 10.74 -14.04 3.30
C GLU A 28 9.58 -13.19 2.84
N ALA A 29 9.84 -12.00 2.31
CA ALA A 29 8.76 -11.10 1.96
C ALA A 29 9.20 -10.08 0.90
N GLN A 30 8.33 -9.87 -0.08
CA GLN A 30 8.54 -8.89 -1.13
C GLN A 30 7.24 -8.17 -1.46
N PHE A 31 7.37 -6.87 -1.70
CA PHE A 31 6.35 -5.99 -2.26
C PHE A 31 6.26 -6.14 -3.77
N CYS A 32 5.03 -6.21 -4.27
CA CYS A 32 4.70 -6.19 -5.70
C CYS A 32 3.57 -5.20 -6.00
N ASP A 33 3.51 -4.76 -7.25
CA ASP A 33 2.46 -3.85 -7.72
C ASP A 33 1.14 -4.56 -7.98
N VAL A 34 0.07 -3.85 -7.66
CA VAL A 34 -1.29 -4.21 -8.06
C VAL A 34 -1.77 -3.23 -9.12
N TYR A 35 -2.05 -3.78 -10.30
CA TYR A 35 -2.46 -3.00 -11.45
C TYR A 35 -3.95 -2.60 -11.41
N GLY A 36 -4.77 -3.34 -10.66
CA GLY A 36 -6.20 -3.06 -10.50
C GLY A 36 -6.87 -4.01 -9.52
N LEU A 37 -8.17 -3.79 -9.28
CA LEU A 37 -8.98 -4.51 -8.30
C LEU A 37 -9.99 -5.46 -8.94
N ASP A 38 -9.95 -5.60 -10.25
CA ASP A 38 -10.70 -6.61 -11.00
C ASP A 38 -9.99 -7.97 -10.93
N ASP A 39 -10.79 -9.03 -11.02
CA ASP A 39 -10.31 -10.40 -10.80
C ASP A 39 -9.15 -10.81 -11.73
N GLU A 40 -9.15 -10.30 -12.96
CA GLU A 40 -8.10 -10.57 -13.95
C GLU A 40 -6.77 -9.92 -13.54
N LEU A 41 -6.79 -8.66 -13.11
CA LEU A 41 -5.59 -7.97 -12.64
C LEU A 41 -5.11 -8.48 -11.28
N LEU A 42 -6.02 -8.87 -10.39
CA LEU A 42 -5.69 -9.46 -9.09
C LEU A 42 -5.07 -10.86 -9.21
N ALA A 43 -5.43 -11.63 -10.24
CA ALA A 43 -4.84 -12.94 -10.49
C ALA A 43 -3.33 -12.88 -10.81
N MET A 44 -2.80 -11.71 -11.18
CA MET A 44 -1.36 -11.52 -11.39
C MET A 44 -0.57 -11.36 -10.09
N VAL A 45 -1.25 -11.13 -8.97
CA VAL A 45 -0.59 -10.97 -7.67
C VAL A 45 -0.16 -12.34 -7.12
N PRO A 46 1.13 -12.51 -6.77
CA PRO A 46 1.61 -13.71 -6.08
C PRO A 46 0.88 -14.00 -4.76
N GLN A 47 0.62 -15.29 -4.48
CA GLN A 47 -0.11 -15.77 -3.29
C GLN A 47 0.76 -16.72 -2.46
N PRO A 48 0.83 -16.59 -1.11
CA PRO A 48 -0.12 -15.88 -0.25
C PRO A 48 0.20 -14.41 0.06
N VAL A 49 -0.86 -13.60 0.10
CA VAL A 49 -0.79 -12.19 0.50
C VAL A 49 -0.79 -12.04 2.03
N LEU A 50 0.17 -11.27 2.57
CA LEU A 50 0.27 -10.93 4.00
C LEU A 50 -0.36 -9.57 4.34
N ALA A 51 -0.13 -8.57 3.51
CA ALA A 51 -0.57 -7.20 3.75
C ALA A 51 -0.72 -6.40 2.45
N VAL A 52 -1.65 -5.44 2.47
CA VAL A 52 -1.88 -4.46 1.40
C VAL A 52 -1.58 -3.06 1.95
N ILE A 53 -0.77 -2.28 1.24
CA ILE A 53 -0.54 -0.87 1.55
C ILE A 53 -1.21 -0.01 0.49
N PHE A 54 -2.06 0.93 0.91
CA PHE A 54 -2.81 1.80 0.02
C PHE A 54 -2.38 3.26 0.19
N LEU A 55 -1.92 3.89 -0.91
CA LEU A 55 -1.61 5.31 -0.95
C LEU A 55 -2.73 6.07 -1.65
N TYR A 56 -3.34 7.02 -0.94
CA TYR A 56 -4.41 7.87 -1.44
C TYR A 56 -4.18 9.33 -1.06
N PRO A 57 -4.70 10.29 -1.86
CA PRO A 57 -4.61 11.70 -1.50
C PRO A 57 -5.50 11.98 -0.30
N LEU A 58 -4.91 12.45 0.80
CA LEU A 58 -5.68 12.99 1.92
C LEU A 58 -6.33 14.30 1.50
N THR A 59 -7.65 14.40 1.64
CA THR A 59 -8.38 15.65 1.45
C THR A 59 -8.80 16.22 2.80
N SER A 60 -9.01 17.53 2.88
CA SER A 60 -9.44 18.22 4.11
C SER A 60 -10.81 17.76 4.65
N LEU A 61 -11.52 16.90 3.92
CA LEU A 61 -12.75 16.27 4.39
C LEU A 61 -12.47 15.00 5.21
N ASP A 62 -11.38 14.30 4.92
CA ASP A 62 -11.01 13.03 5.58
C ASP A 62 -10.48 13.27 7.01
N GLU A 63 -9.87 14.43 7.28
CA GLU A 63 -9.40 14.82 8.63
C GLU A 63 -10.54 14.89 9.65
N LYS A 64 -11.78 15.13 9.21
CA LYS A 64 -12.97 15.14 10.08
C LYS A 64 -13.62 13.76 10.23
N VAL A 65 -13.28 12.82 9.35
CA VAL A 65 -13.83 11.46 9.31
C VAL A 65 -13.00 10.53 10.20
N GLU A 66 -11.70 10.76 10.38
CA GLU A 66 -10.86 10.00 11.32
C GLU A 66 -11.32 10.10 12.79
N GLU A 67 -12.09 11.14 13.15
CA GLU A 67 -12.70 11.25 14.49
C GLU A 67 -13.95 10.35 14.66
N TYR A 68 -14.53 9.82 13.57
CA TYR A 68 -15.78 9.06 13.60
C TYR A 68 -15.74 7.64 13.00
N ASP A 69 -14.91 7.33 12.00
CA ASP A 69 -15.03 6.08 11.23
C ASP A 69 -13.88 5.08 11.43
N ALA A 70 -13.77 4.56 12.66
CA ALA A 70 -13.23 3.23 12.91
C ALA A 70 -14.17 2.10 12.40
N SER A 71 -15.28 2.46 11.74
CA SER A 71 -16.28 1.55 11.19
C SER A 71 -16.59 1.90 9.72
N ALA A 72 -15.80 1.32 8.82
CA ALA A 72 -16.10 1.04 7.40
C ALA A 72 -17.13 1.92 6.68
N THR A 73 -16.74 2.64 5.61
CA THR A 73 -17.66 2.92 4.49
C THR A 73 -16.94 3.07 3.14
N SER A 74 -17.54 2.39 2.17
CA SER A 74 -17.26 2.25 0.75
C SER A 74 -17.46 3.50 -0.11
N THR A 75 -16.62 3.62 -1.15
CA THR A 75 -16.86 4.17 -2.49
C THR A 75 -17.43 5.59 -2.61
N ALA A 76 -16.56 6.57 -2.91
CA ALA A 76 -16.92 7.83 -3.56
C ALA A 76 -16.05 8.04 -4.81
N GLY A 77 -16.70 8.07 -5.97
CA GLY A 77 -16.09 8.27 -7.29
C GLY A 77 -15.60 9.69 -7.54
N GLY A 78 -14.52 10.09 -6.86
CA GLY A 78 -13.66 11.19 -7.28
C GLY A 78 -12.34 10.60 -7.75
N LYS A 79 -11.80 11.08 -8.88
CA LYS A 79 -10.53 10.67 -9.52
C LYS A 79 -9.50 10.19 -8.49
N VAL A 80 -9.54 8.91 -8.17
CA VAL A 80 -8.54 8.28 -7.31
C VAL A 80 -7.33 8.22 -8.22
N ARG A 81 -6.33 9.06 -7.97
CA ARG A 81 -4.98 8.73 -8.42
C ARG A 81 -4.58 7.53 -7.57
N LEU A 82 -5.04 6.37 -8.05
CA LEU A 82 -4.79 5.06 -7.51
C LEU A 82 -3.33 4.77 -7.84
N CYS A 83 -2.44 5.18 -6.94
CA CYS A 83 -1.03 4.93 -7.10
C CYS A 83 -0.63 3.96 -5.99
N LEU A 84 -0.47 2.70 -6.41
CA LEU A 84 0.06 1.54 -5.72
C LEU A 84 -0.76 0.96 -4.56
N PHE A 85 -1.38 -0.19 -4.81
CA PHE A 85 -1.48 -1.20 -3.77
C PHE A 85 -0.21 -2.03 -3.83
N CYS A 86 0.60 -1.98 -2.77
CA CYS A 86 1.79 -2.81 -2.66
C CYS A 86 1.43 -4.03 -1.80
N LEU A 87 1.60 -5.22 -2.36
CA LEU A 87 1.23 -6.49 -1.74
C LEU A 87 2.47 -7.24 -1.28
N LEU A 88 2.52 -7.58 0.01
CA LEU A 88 3.61 -8.35 0.60
C LEU A 88 3.34 -9.86 0.46
N PHE A 89 4.22 -10.60 -0.19
CA PHE A 89 4.12 -12.05 -0.40
C PHE A 89 5.42 -12.79 -0.07
N VAL A 90 5.31 -14.06 0.32
CA VAL A 90 6.41 -14.99 0.65
C VAL A 90 6.68 -15.92 -0.55
N PRO A 91 7.78 -15.74 -1.32
CA PRO A 91 8.12 -16.68 -2.40
C PRO A 91 8.34 -18.12 -1.89
N PRO A 92 8.02 -19.14 -2.70
CA PRO A 92 8.20 -20.55 -2.33
C PRO A 92 9.67 -20.97 -2.22
#